data_AF-A0A7X9HWM3-F1
#
_entry.id   AF-A0A7X9HWM3-F1
#
_cell.length_a   1.000
_cell.length_b   1.000
_cell.length_c   1.000
_cell.angle_alpha   90.00
_cell.angle_beta   90.00
_cell.angle_gamma   90.00
#
_symmetry.space_group_name_H-M   'P 1'
#
loop_
_entity.id
_entity.type
_entity.pdbx_description
1 polymer ?
#
loop_
_entity_poly.entity_id
_entity_poly.type
_entity_poly.pdbx_seq_one_letter_code
_entity_poly.pdbx_strand_id
1 'polypeptide(L)'
;FTTSLMDMWSGFTQKYKAVFSMNTSAAVLGLGIIIGLKYAAIIMAGSMLSFFVLIPLFGYLSPVCQSASYIDIFRGITDQQTGDIIFHGVRNIGVGGIFAAGVISIIKMSPVIKQALSQVISQIFKKHEGEKTASSRLDKDIPMSMVMIMGLVLAVIIFLYFLFVVVKNEPNAFLISFLSLILTFLIVFLFSAVSAWAVAMISVTPISGMTLTTLIIGAVALSSLGLKGDSGKLAILLIGGIVCTALSMSGSLVTQFKIGYWLGSTPKAIQWSNIWGSALASLTVTGVIVLFAKVYGYGTQAMPAPQASAMAAVANAFMGGKDVPWLFYSLGAVIAVIVSMLGISALAFALGMYLPIELNSPIFIGAIVGYLIQKSTKDSTLSKARNDKAILIASGFIAGGALAGVGDGITRAIAGMKGIEELPSLWGDNLNIPNYLGLFVFFALAVFLFWDSTRAKAEE
;
A
#
# COMPACT_ATOMS: atom_id res chain seq x y z
N PHE A 1 22.19 7.72 -0.25
CA PHE A 1 23.08 8.22 0.82
C PHE A 1 23.25 7.14 1.90
N THR A 2 24.47 6.86 2.34
CA THR A 2 24.75 6.00 3.50
C THR A 2 26.01 6.49 4.20
N THR A 3 25.98 6.58 5.53
CA THR A 3 27.15 6.89 6.36
C THR A 3 28.11 5.70 6.48
N SER A 4 27.71 4.49 6.06
CA SER A 4 28.58 3.30 6.08
C SER A 4 29.73 3.37 5.08
N LEU A 5 29.64 4.24 4.08
CA LEU A 5 30.71 4.50 3.10
C LEU A 5 31.68 5.60 3.59
N MET A 6 31.49 6.13 4.81
CA MET A 6 32.35 7.15 5.41
C MET A 6 33.27 6.53 6.45
N ASP A 7 34.60 6.59 6.20
CA ASP A 7 35.61 6.06 7.13
C ASP A 7 35.54 6.71 8.52
N MET A 8 35.11 7.98 8.60
CA MET A 8 34.97 8.76 9.84
C MET A 8 33.88 8.23 10.80
N TRP A 9 32.84 7.57 10.30
CA TRP A 9 31.71 7.08 11.09
C TRP A 9 31.73 5.56 11.31
N SER A 10 32.79 4.88 10.85
CA SER A 10 33.00 3.43 10.97
C SER A 10 32.95 2.95 12.44
N GLY A 11 33.57 3.69 13.36
CA GLY A 11 33.58 3.36 14.79
C GLY A 11 32.20 3.45 15.45
N PHE A 12 31.38 4.45 15.11
CA PHE A 12 30.00 4.56 15.59
C PHE A 12 29.11 3.49 14.96
N THR A 13 29.31 3.23 13.67
CA THR A 13 28.59 2.22 12.88
C THR A 13 28.85 0.80 13.39
N GLN A 14 30.10 0.45 13.72
CA GLN A 14 30.45 -0.88 14.23
C GLN A 14 30.09 -1.06 15.72
N LYS A 15 30.27 -0.02 16.54
CA LYS A 15 30.05 -0.10 18.00
C LYS A 15 28.59 0.01 18.42
N TYR A 16 27.83 0.88 17.76
CA TYR A 16 26.41 1.09 18.05
C TYR A 16 25.48 0.44 17.02
N LYS A 17 26.03 -0.21 15.99
CA LYS A 17 25.28 -0.91 14.94
C LYS A 17 24.22 0.00 14.29
N ALA A 18 24.50 1.31 14.20
CA ALA A 18 23.59 2.32 13.67
C ALA A 18 24.19 2.99 12.43
N VAL A 19 23.53 2.84 11.28
CA VAL A 19 23.88 3.48 10.01
C VAL A 19 22.79 4.47 9.65
N PHE A 20 23.17 5.71 9.32
CA PHE A 20 22.25 6.65 8.71
C PHE A 20 22.35 6.50 7.20
N SER A 21 21.30 5.94 6.63
CA SER A 21 21.13 5.84 5.19
C SER A 21 19.88 6.61 4.80
N MET A 22 19.85 7.17 3.58
CA MET A 22 18.75 7.99 3.06
C MET A 22 18.56 7.71 1.58
N ASN A 23 17.32 7.37 1.21
CA ASN A 23 16.90 7.25 -0.17
C ASN A 23 16.69 8.66 -0.75
N THR A 24 17.49 9.02 -1.74
CA THR A 24 17.52 10.36 -2.36
C THR A 24 16.53 10.51 -3.52
N SER A 25 15.50 9.68 -3.58
CA SER A 25 14.47 9.76 -4.62
C SER A 25 13.56 10.98 -4.46
N ALA A 26 13.36 11.72 -5.55
CA ALA A 26 12.43 12.84 -5.61
C ALA A 26 10.98 12.43 -5.28
N ALA A 27 10.58 11.21 -5.65
CA ALA A 27 9.25 10.68 -5.36
C ALA A 27 9.02 10.54 -3.84
N VAL A 28 10.04 10.15 -3.09
CA VAL A 28 9.96 9.97 -1.63
C VAL A 28 9.89 11.31 -0.90
N LEU A 29 10.60 12.33 -1.41
CA LEU A 29 10.46 13.72 -0.97
C LEU A 29 9.04 14.24 -1.19
N GLY A 30 8.49 14.04 -2.40
CA GLY A 30 7.11 14.42 -2.74
C GLY A 30 6.08 13.73 -1.86
N LEU A 31 6.27 12.43 -1.59
CA LEU A 31 5.43 11.65 -0.70
C LEU A 31 5.37 12.26 0.72
N GLY A 32 6.50 12.76 1.23
CA GLY A 32 6.57 13.45 2.53
C GLY A 32 5.65 14.67 2.62
N ILE A 33 5.58 15.47 1.56
CA ILE A 33 4.71 16.67 1.51
C ILE A 33 3.24 16.29 1.56
N ILE A 34 2.85 15.25 0.80
CA ILE A 34 1.46 14.79 0.74
C ILE A 34 1.01 14.14 2.05
N ILE A 35 1.88 13.34 2.67
CA ILE A 35 1.60 12.69 3.97
C ILE A 35 1.48 13.73 5.10
N GLY A 36 2.29 14.79 5.03
CA GLY A 36 2.30 15.87 6.01
C GLY A 36 3.08 15.54 7.29
N LEU A 37 3.46 16.60 8.03
CA LEU A 37 4.40 16.51 9.15
C LEU A 37 3.92 15.60 10.27
N LYS A 38 2.62 15.63 10.60
CA LYS A 38 2.06 14.83 11.70
C LYS A 38 2.26 13.33 11.48
N TYR A 39 1.91 12.82 10.29
CA TYR A 39 2.04 11.39 10.00
C TYR A 39 3.49 11.00 9.72
N ALA A 40 4.26 11.86 9.04
CA ALA A 40 5.67 11.60 8.80
C ALA A 40 6.49 11.52 10.09
N ALA A 41 6.20 12.37 11.08
CA ALA A 41 6.82 12.30 12.41
C ALA A 41 6.49 10.99 13.13
N ILE A 42 5.24 10.52 13.04
CA ILE A 42 4.82 9.23 13.63
C ILE A 42 5.55 8.06 12.97
N ILE A 43 5.66 8.07 11.63
CA ILE A 43 6.42 7.07 10.86
C ILE A 43 7.89 7.09 11.29
N MET A 44 8.51 8.26 11.38
CA MET A 44 9.90 8.41 11.82
C MET A 44 10.10 7.90 13.25
N ALA A 45 9.20 8.22 14.17
CA ALA A 45 9.26 7.74 15.55
C ALA A 45 9.19 6.21 15.63
N GLY A 46 8.36 5.58 14.80
CA GLY A 46 8.31 4.12 14.66
C GLY A 46 9.63 3.52 14.21
N SER A 47 10.30 4.14 13.23
CA SER A 47 11.65 3.72 12.81
C SER A 47 12.68 3.91 13.90
N MET A 48 12.63 5.02 14.64
CA MET A 48 13.55 5.26 15.73
C MET A 48 13.41 4.20 16.83
N LEU A 49 12.18 3.77 17.14
CA LEU A 49 11.95 2.65 18.05
C LEU A 49 12.59 1.36 17.52
N SER A 50 12.35 0.99 16.27
CA SER A 50 12.94 -0.23 15.70
C SER A 50 14.46 -0.20 15.67
N PHE A 51 15.05 0.88 15.15
CA PHE A 51 16.48 0.94 14.85
C PHE A 51 17.35 1.33 16.04
N PHE A 52 16.88 2.23 16.92
CA PHE A 52 17.67 2.71 18.05
C PHE A 52 17.31 2.04 19.38
N VAL A 53 16.18 1.33 19.47
CA VAL A 53 15.76 0.64 20.71
C VAL A 53 15.72 -0.86 20.50
N LEU A 54 14.90 -1.36 19.57
CA LEU A 54 14.68 -2.81 19.42
C LEU A 54 15.92 -3.53 18.88
N ILE A 55 16.56 -3.03 17.81
CA ILE A 55 17.76 -3.67 17.25
C ILE A 55 18.90 -3.78 18.28
N PRO A 56 19.30 -2.70 18.99
CA PRO A 56 20.32 -2.80 20.04
C PRO A 56 19.91 -3.72 21.19
N LEU A 57 18.64 -3.71 21.60
CA LEU A 57 18.12 -4.58 22.64
C LEU A 57 18.26 -6.05 22.27
N PHE A 58 17.85 -6.44 21.06
CA PHE A 58 18.03 -7.82 20.57
C PHE A 58 19.50 -8.17 20.33
N GLY A 59 20.31 -7.22 19.87
CA GLY A 59 21.75 -7.38 19.70
C GLY A 59 22.50 -7.66 21.01
N TYR A 60 21.99 -7.16 22.14
CA TYR A 60 22.54 -7.43 23.47
C TYR A 60 21.98 -8.73 24.08
N LEU A 61 20.67 -8.95 23.98
CA LEU A 61 19.98 -10.06 24.66
C LEU A 61 20.15 -11.42 23.97
N SER A 62 20.37 -11.46 22.66
CA SER A 62 20.48 -12.71 21.90
C SER A 62 21.94 -13.03 21.56
N PRO A 63 22.50 -14.16 22.05
CA PRO A 63 23.86 -14.59 21.69
C PRO A 63 24.07 -14.73 20.16
N VAL A 64 23.01 -15.13 19.44
CA VAL A 64 23.00 -15.26 17.97
C VAL A 64 23.10 -13.89 17.27
N CYS A 65 22.63 -12.82 17.92
CA CYS A 65 22.62 -11.47 17.35
C CYS A 65 23.88 -10.66 17.70
N GLN A 66 24.76 -11.17 18.58
CA GLN A 66 25.97 -10.45 18.98
C GLN A 66 26.95 -10.30 17.81
N SER A 67 27.13 -11.33 16.99
CA SER A 67 27.99 -11.33 15.80
C SER A 67 27.31 -10.88 14.50
N ALA A 68 25.97 -10.72 14.49
CA ALA A 68 25.20 -10.37 13.30
C ALA A 68 25.18 -8.87 12.99
N SER A 69 25.05 -8.50 11.71
CA SER A 69 24.88 -7.11 11.29
C SER A 69 23.51 -6.56 11.73
N TYR A 70 23.39 -5.24 11.87
CA TYR A 70 22.11 -4.58 12.18
C TYR A 70 21.02 -4.91 11.16
N ILE A 71 21.41 -5.08 9.89
CA ILE A 71 20.48 -5.41 8.81
C ILE A 71 19.92 -6.83 8.97
N ASP A 72 20.74 -7.75 9.48
CA ASP A 72 20.38 -9.14 9.73
C ASP A 72 19.50 -9.24 10.97
N ILE A 73 19.78 -8.46 12.02
CA ILE A 73 18.91 -8.36 13.21
C ILE A 73 17.55 -7.74 12.83
N PHE A 74 17.54 -6.76 11.91
CA PHE A 74 16.30 -6.16 11.44
C PHE A 74 15.46 -7.13 10.61
N ARG A 75 16.08 -7.85 9.66
CA ARG A 75 15.36 -8.72 8.70
C ARG A 75 15.06 -10.11 9.27
N GLY A 76 15.91 -10.57 10.15
CA GLY A 76 15.94 -11.92 10.66
C GLY A 76 17.20 -12.65 10.21
N ILE A 77 17.63 -13.58 11.06
CA ILE A 77 18.79 -14.43 10.81
C ILE A 77 18.25 -15.83 10.58
N THR A 78 18.55 -16.38 9.41
CA THR A 78 18.35 -17.80 9.13
C THR A 78 19.71 -18.46 9.20
N ASP A 79 19.94 -19.28 10.22
CA ASP A 79 21.17 -20.07 10.29
C ASP A 79 21.14 -21.16 9.22
N GLN A 80 22.05 -21.08 8.23
CA GLN A 80 22.19 -22.07 7.17
C GLN A 80 22.79 -23.40 7.66
N GLN A 81 23.37 -23.48 8.86
CA GLN A 81 24.07 -24.68 9.32
C GLN A 81 23.23 -25.60 10.22
N THR A 82 22.23 -25.08 10.95
CA THR A 82 21.49 -25.87 11.95
C THR A 82 20.02 -26.12 11.63
N GLY A 83 19.47 -25.49 10.58
CA GLY A 83 18.11 -25.78 10.07
C GLY A 83 16.92 -25.40 10.98
N ASP A 84 17.12 -25.15 12.28
CA ASP A 84 16.02 -25.08 13.26
C ASP A 84 15.85 -23.74 14.00
N ILE A 85 16.78 -22.78 13.91
CA ILE A 85 16.67 -21.50 14.65
C ILE A 85 16.48 -20.33 13.68
N ILE A 86 15.21 -19.96 13.46
CA ILE A 86 14.84 -18.74 12.72
C ILE A 86 14.73 -17.60 13.74
N PHE A 87 15.77 -16.76 13.86
CA PHE A 87 15.58 -15.47 14.54
C PHE A 87 14.74 -14.59 13.62
N HIS A 88 13.45 -14.48 13.91
CA HIS A 88 12.56 -13.59 13.20
C HIS A 88 12.90 -12.14 13.57
N GLY A 89 13.49 -11.38 12.63
CA GLY A 89 14.02 -10.05 12.93
C GLY A 89 12.98 -9.03 13.37
N VAL A 90 13.45 -7.87 13.82
CA VAL A 90 12.61 -6.75 14.31
C VAL A 90 11.53 -6.34 13.30
N ARG A 91 11.78 -6.51 12.00
CA ARG A 91 10.79 -6.29 10.93
C ARG A 91 9.49 -7.07 11.17
N ASN A 92 9.54 -8.28 11.72
CA ASN A 92 8.34 -9.07 12.04
C ASN A 92 7.51 -8.46 13.18
N ILE A 93 8.13 -7.72 14.10
CA ILE A 93 7.41 -6.90 15.09
C ILE A 93 6.64 -5.79 14.38
N GLY A 94 7.28 -5.12 13.42
CA GLY A 94 6.62 -4.14 12.54
C GLY A 94 5.42 -4.75 11.79
N VAL A 95 5.59 -5.94 11.21
CA VAL A 95 4.52 -6.68 10.51
C VAL A 95 3.34 -6.98 11.45
N GLY A 96 3.59 -7.47 12.67
CA GLY A 96 2.56 -7.69 13.68
C GLY A 96 1.85 -6.40 14.11
N GLY A 97 2.60 -5.32 14.27
CA GLY A 97 2.04 -4.00 14.56
C GLY A 97 1.13 -3.49 13.44
N ILE A 98 1.52 -3.69 12.17
CA ILE A 98 0.71 -3.31 11.01
C ILE A 98 -0.59 -4.14 10.98
N PHE A 99 -0.51 -5.45 11.23
CA PHE A 99 -1.68 -6.32 11.33
C PHE A 99 -2.65 -5.82 12.42
N ALA A 100 -2.16 -5.63 13.64
CA ALA A 100 -2.97 -5.16 14.76
C ALA A 100 -3.55 -3.76 14.51
N ALA A 101 -2.77 -2.85 13.94
CA ALA A 101 -3.24 -1.52 13.54
C ALA A 101 -4.33 -1.59 12.45
N GLY A 102 -4.22 -2.55 11.52
CA GLY A 102 -5.24 -2.85 10.53
C GLY A 102 -6.56 -3.30 11.17
N VAL A 103 -6.49 -4.23 12.13
CA VAL A 103 -7.66 -4.68 12.91
C VAL A 103 -8.27 -3.53 13.72
N ILE A 104 -7.44 -2.73 14.41
CA ILE A 104 -7.89 -1.54 15.15
C ILE A 104 -8.60 -0.55 14.21
N SER A 105 -8.08 -0.37 12.99
CA SER A 105 -8.68 0.51 11.99
C SER A 105 -10.06 -0.01 11.55
N ILE A 106 -10.22 -1.32 11.36
CA ILE A 106 -11.54 -1.93 11.09
C ILE A 106 -12.51 -1.65 12.25
N ILE A 107 -12.08 -1.86 13.50
CA ILE A 107 -12.92 -1.62 14.68
C ILE A 107 -13.39 -0.17 14.72
N LYS A 108 -12.48 0.79 14.50
CA LYS A 108 -12.80 2.23 14.45
C LYS A 108 -13.73 2.58 13.29
N MET A 109 -13.65 1.87 12.15
CA MET A 109 -14.52 2.07 10.99
C MET A 109 -15.84 1.27 11.06
N SER A 110 -15.98 0.34 12.00
CA SER A 110 -17.18 -0.49 12.16
C SER A 110 -18.51 0.29 12.24
N PRO A 111 -18.64 1.48 12.87
CA PRO A 111 -19.90 2.23 12.83
C PRO A 111 -20.27 2.70 11.42
N VAL A 112 -19.29 3.15 10.64
CA VAL A 112 -19.49 3.59 9.25
C VAL A 112 -19.93 2.40 8.39
N ILE A 113 -19.25 1.26 8.54
CA ILE A 113 -19.60 0.03 7.82
C ILE A 113 -21.03 -0.41 8.19
N LYS A 114 -21.37 -0.44 9.48
CA LYS A 114 -22.72 -0.81 9.96
C LYS A 114 -23.80 0.13 9.43
N GLN A 115 -23.57 1.44 9.45
CA GLN A 115 -24.52 2.43 8.95
C GLN A 115 -24.79 2.25 7.46
N ALA A 116 -23.73 2.11 6.67
CA ALA A 116 -23.84 1.90 5.23
C ALA A 116 -24.54 0.59 4.89
N LEU A 117 -24.20 -0.52 5.58
CA LEU A 117 -24.85 -1.82 5.41
C LEU A 117 -26.34 -1.75 5.77
N SER A 118 -26.68 -1.13 6.90
CA SER A 118 -28.07 -0.98 7.33
C SER A 118 -28.92 -0.24 6.31
N GLN A 119 -28.36 0.78 5.67
CA GLN A 119 -29.08 1.57 4.68
C GLN A 119 -29.28 0.80 3.38
N VAL A 120 -28.23 0.11 2.88
CA VAL A 120 -28.34 -0.75 1.69
C VAL A 120 -29.39 -1.84 1.90
N ILE A 121 -29.35 -2.54 3.05
CA ILE A 121 -30.33 -3.56 3.39
C ILE A 121 -31.74 -2.94 3.44
N SER A 122 -31.91 -1.79 4.10
CA SER A 122 -33.21 -1.12 4.18
C SER A 122 -33.78 -0.71 2.81
N GLN A 123 -32.91 -0.35 1.85
CA GLN A 123 -33.30 0.03 0.50
C GLN A 123 -33.68 -1.18 -0.36
N ILE A 124 -33.03 -2.33 -0.15
CA ILE A 124 -33.41 -3.60 -0.81
C ILE A 124 -34.80 -4.05 -0.36
N PHE A 125 -35.15 -3.88 0.92
CA PHE A 125 -36.46 -4.27 1.45
C PHE A 125 -37.58 -3.24 1.20
N LYS A 126 -37.25 -1.99 0.85
CA LYS A 126 -38.24 -0.99 0.43
C LYS A 126 -38.63 -1.22 -1.03
N LYS A 127 -39.90 -1.57 -1.25
CA LYS A 127 -40.52 -1.64 -2.59
C LYS A 127 -40.27 -0.32 -3.33
N HIS A 128 -39.53 -0.37 -4.43
CA HIS A 128 -39.43 0.77 -5.35
C HIS A 128 -40.75 0.88 -6.11
N GLU A 129 -41.53 1.93 -5.83
CA GLU A 129 -42.56 2.39 -6.76
C GLU A 129 -41.85 2.99 -7.97
N GLY A 130 -42.08 2.39 -9.13
CA GLY A 130 -41.43 2.78 -10.38
C GLY A 130 -42.03 4.09 -10.89
N GLU A 131 -41.36 5.21 -10.62
CA GLU A 131 -41.56 6.42 -11.40
C GLU A 131 -40.96 6.22 -12.80
N LYS A 132 -41.86 6.00 -13.77
CA LYS A 132 -41.55 6.14 -15.18
C LYS A 132 -41.66 7.63 -15.53
N THR A 133 -40.53 8.30 -15.69
CA THR A 133 -40.52 9.66 -16.25
C THR A 133 -39.34 9.86 -17.20
N ALA A 134 -39.72 10.29 -18.42
CA ALA A 134 -38.95 10.90 -19.52
C ALA A 134 -37.51 10.42 -19.78
N SER A 135 -37.33 9.76 -20.94
CA SER A 135 -36.06 9.21 -21.48
C SER A 135 -35.08 10.28 -21.98
N SER A 136 -34.68 11.20 -21.10
CA SER A 136 -33.57 12.11 -21.37
C SER A 136 -32.29 11.33 -21.67
N ARG A 137 -31.42 11.88 -22.53
CA ARG A 137 -30.07 11.33 -22.75
C ARG A 137 -29.24 11.22 -21.46
N LEU A 138 -29.64 11.95 -20.42
CA LEU A 138 -28.96 12.02 -19.13
C LEU A 138 -29.33 10.85 -18.21
N ASP A 139 -30.37 10.09 -18.53
CA ASP A 139 -30.86 8.94 -17.74
C ASP A 139 -30.67 7.60 -18.48
N LYS A 140 -29.85 7.61 -19.54
CA LYS A 140 -29.53 6.40 -20.31
C LYS A 140 -28.31 5.69 -19.75
N ASP A 141 -28.55 4.57 -19.08
CA ASP A 141 -27.55 3.61 -18.61
C ASP A 141 -27.28 2.48 -19.64
N ILE A 142 -26.24 1.68 -19.41
CA ILE A 142 -26.08 0.39 -20.09
C ILE A 142 -27.27 -0.50 -19.71
N PRO A 143 -27.92 -1.17 -20.67
CA PRO A 143 -29.05 -2.04 -20.38
C PRO A 143 -28.64 -3.13 -19.37
N MET A 144 -29.45 -3.32 -18.34
CA MET A 144 -29.14 -4.23 -17.22
C MET A 144 -28.87 -5.67 -17.70
N SER A 145 -29.50 -6.11 -18.79
CA SER A 145 -29.23 -7.41 -19.42
C SER A 145 -27.78 -7.56 -19.87
N MET A 146 -27.18 -6.51 -20.42
CA MET A 146 -25.77 -6.52 -20.83
C MET A 146 -24.84 -6.54 -19.63
N VAL A 147 -25.14 -5.77 -18.59
CA VAL A 147 -24.38 -5.78 -17.32
C VAL A 147 -24.39 -7.19 -16.70
N MET A 148 -25.56 -7.85 -16.69
CA MET A 148 -25.70 -9.22 -16.20
C MET A 148 -24.89 -10.23 -17.01
N ILE A 149 -24.89 -10.12 -18.34
CA ILE A 149 -24.09 -10.99 -19.22
C ILE A 149 -22.58 -10.79 -18.94
N MET A 150 -22.12 -9.54 -18.84
CA MET A 150 -20.72 -9.24 -18.52
C MET A 150 -20.32 -9.77 -17.14
N GLY A 151 -21.20 -9.62 -16.15
CA GLY A 151 -21.01 -10.17 -14.82
C GLY A 151 -20.94 -11.71 -14.82
N LEU A 152 -21.80 -12.38 -15.61
CA LEU A 152 -21.78 -13.83 -15.76
C LEU A 152 -20.49 -14.32 -16.43
N VAL A 153 -20.06 -13.66 -17.50
CA VAL A 153 -18.79 -13.98 -18.18
C VAL A 153 -17.61 -13.82 -17.21
N LEU A 154 -17.58 -12.73 -16.43
CA LEU A 154 -16.55 -12.51 -15.42
C LEU A 154 -16.60 -13.59 -14.32
N ALA A 155 -17.80 -14.00 -13.90
CA ALA A 155 -17.98 -15.05 -12.91
C ALA A 155 -17.41 -16.39 -13.40
N VAL A 156 -17.65 -16.75 -14.67
CA VAL A 156 -17.07 -17.95 -15.29
C VAL A 156 -15.55 -17.85 -15.34
N ILE A 157 -14.99 -16.70 -15.74
CA ILE A 157 -13.53 -16.50 -15.78
C ILE A 157 -12.91 -16.68 -14.39
N ILE A 158 -13.49 -16.04 -13.36
CA ILE A 158 -13.02 -16.16 -11.97
C ILE A 158 -13.11 -17.62 -11.52
N PHE A 159 -14.22 -18.29 -11.79
CA PHE A 159 -14.42 -19.69 -11.42
C PHE A 159 -13.37 -20.63 -12.06
N LEU A 160 -13.15 -20.51 -13.37
CA LEU A 160 -12.17 -21.31 -14.10
C LEU A 160 -10.74 -21.04 -13.59
N TYR A 161 -10.43 -19.78 -13.28
CA TYR A 161 -9.13 -19.41 -12.73
C TYR A 161 -8.91 -20.04 -11.35
N PHE A 162 -9.90 -19.98 -10.46
CA PHE A 162 -9.80 -20.64 -9.15
C PHE A 162 -9.66 -22.15 -9.28
N LEU A 163 -10.41 -22.77 -10.19
CA LEU A 163 -10.42 -24.22 -10.40
C LEU A 163 -9.10 -24.74 -10.96
N PHE A 164 -8.56 -24.09 -12.01
CA PHE A 164 -7.42 -24.61 -12.77
C PHE A 164 -6.07 -24.03 -12.34
N VAL A 165 -6.04 -22.88 -11.65
CA VAL A 165 -4.79 -22.20 -11.26
C VAL A 165 -4.62 -22.18 -9.75
N VAL A 166 -5.60 -21.70 -9.00
CA VAL A 166 -5.45 -21.43 -7.56
C VAL A 166 -5.51 -22.71 -6.73
N VAL A 167 -6.50 -23.57 -7.00
CA VAL A 167 -6.89 -24.69 -6.15
C VAL A 167 -6.64 -26.04 -6.84
N LYS A 168 -5.87 -26.06 -7.93
CA LYS A 168 -5.68 -27.22 -8.82
C LYS A 168 -5.33 -28.52 -8.09
N ASN A 169 -4.50 -28.43 -7.04
CA ASN A 169 -3.94 -29.59 -6.34
C ASN A 169 -4.71 -29.97 -5.07
N GLU A 170 -5.82 -29.29 -4.75
CA GLU A 170 -6.58 -29.58 -3.53
C GLU A 170 -7.68 -30.62 -3.79
N PRO A 171 -7.94 -31.53 -2.83
CA PRO A 171 -8.88 -32.63 -3.00
C PRO A 171 -10.34 -32.20 -3.28
N ASN A 172 -10.71 -30.96 -2.95
CA ASN A 172 -12.06 -30.40 -3.14
C ASN A 172 -12.07 -29.15 -4.04
N ALA A 173 -11.22 -29.10 -5.07
CA ALA A 173 -11.01 -27.91 -5.91
C ALA A 173 -12.29 -27.29 -6.48
N PHE A 174 -13.25 -28.10 -6.94
CA PHE A 174 -14.51 -27.61 -7.48
C PHE A 174 -15.36 -26.88 -6.43
N LEU A 175 -15.58 -27.51 -5.28
CA LEU A 175 -16.39 -26.95 -4.20
C LEU A 175 -15.76 -25.66 -3.67
N ILE A 176 -14.45 -25.68 -3.44
CA ILE A 176 -13.70 -24.52 -2.97
C ILE A 176 -13.79 -23.37 -3.98
N SER A 177 -13.63 -23.64 -5.28
CA SER A 177 -13.72 -22.61 -6.33
C SER A 177 -15.12 -22.02 -6.43
N PHE A 178 -16.15 -22.86 -6.32
CA PHE A 178 -17.55 -22.44 -6.35
C PHE A 178 -17.91 -21.56 -5.14
N LEU A 179 -17.52 -21.99 -3.93
CA LEU A 179 -17.73 -21.21 -2.72
C LEU A 179 -16.89 -19.92 -2.71
N SER A 180 -15.67 -19.95 -3.22
CA SER A 180 -14.83 -18.74 -3.39
C SER A 180 -15.48 -17.73 -4.32
N LEU A 181 -16.11 -18.20 -5.41
CA LEU A 181 -16.87 -17.35 -6.33
C LEU A 181 -18.07 -16.71 -5.62
N ILE A 182 -18.90 -17.52 -4.95
CA ILE A 182 -20.07 -17.03 -4.20
C ILE A 182 -19.62 -15.99 -3.17
N LEU A 183 -18.59 -16.31 -2.39
CA LEU A 183 -18.05 -15.42 -1.37
C LEU A 183 -17.54 -14.11 -1.98
N THR A 184 -16.82 -14.18 -3.09
CA THR A 184 -16.31 -12.99 -3.79
C THR A 184 -17.45 -12.10 -4.24
N PHE A 185 -18.45 -12.65 -4.94
CA PHE A 185 -19.59 -11.86 -5.42
C PHE A 185 -20.44 -11.30 -4.28
N LEU A 186 -20.63 -12.07 -3.21
CA LEU A 186 -21.36 -11.62 -2.02
C LEU A 186 -20.65 -10.44 -1.36
N ILE A 187 -19.33 -10.53 -1.16
CA ILE A 187 -18.55 -9.46 -0.54
C ILE A 187 -18.47 -8.25 -1.47
N VAL A 188 -18.22 -8.44 -2.78
CA VAL A 188 -18.21 -7.35 -3.77
C VAL A 188 -19.55 -6.64 -3.78
N PHE A 189 -20.67 -7.36 -3.83
CA PHE A 189 -22.01 -6.78 -3.81
C PHE A 189 -22.22 -5.94 -2.53
N LEU A 190 -21.95 -6.55 -1.38
CA LEU A 190 -22.17 -5.92 -0.08
C LEU A 190 -21.31 -4.65 0.10
N PHE A 191 -20.01 -4.75 -0.17
CA PHE A 191 -19.08 -3.65 0.09
C PHE A 191 -19.10 -2.60 -1.02
N SER A 192 -19.38 -2.95 -2.28
CA SER A 192 -19.50 -1.94 -3.36
C SER A 192 -20.66 -0.99 -3.07
N ALA A 193 -21.80 -1.51 -2.59
CA ALA A 193 -22.92 -0.68 -2.16
C ALA A 193 -22.54 0.24 -0.99
N VAL A 194 -21.81 -0.28 0.01
CA VAL A 194 -21.28 0.51 1.14
C VAL A 194 -20.32 1.60 0.66
N SER A 195 -19.41 1.27 -0.25
CA SER A 195 -18.43 2.20 -0.84
C SER A 195 -19.15 3.31 -1.61
N ALA A 196 -20.10 2.95 -2.48
CA ALA A 196 -20.89 3.89 -3.25
C ALA A 196 -21.65 4.86 -2.35
N TRP A 197 -22.31 4.35 -1.30
CA TRP A 197 -23.01 5.18 -0.34
C TRP A 197 -22.06 6.12 0.43
N ALA A 198 -20.95 5.60 0.95
CA ALA A 198 -20.00 6.40 1.73
C ALA A 198 -19.38 7.53 0.89
N VAL A 199 -19.07 7.27 -0.39
CA VAL A 199 -18.62 8.31 -1.32
C VAL A 199 -19.70 9.34 -1.60
N ALA A 200 -20.94 8.88 -1.86
CA ALA A 200 -22.05 9.77 -2.14
C ALA A 200 -22.35 10.72 -0.98
N MET A 201 -22.32 10.20 0.26
CA MET A 201 -22.79 10.93 1.44
C MET A 201 -21.69 11.73 2.16
N ILE A 202 -20.51 11.12 2.34
CA ILE A 202 -19.42 11.69 3.17
C ILE A 202 -18.10 11.81 2.39
N SER A 203 -18.11 11.51 1.08
CA SER A 203 -16.95 11.64 0.17
C SER A 203 -15.70 10.91 0.65
N VAL A 204 -15.88 9.82 1.41
CA VAL A 204 -14.79 8.93 1.84
C VAL A 204 -15.09 7.49 1.48
N THR A 205 -14.07 6.78 0.96
CA THR A 205 -14.13 5.33 0.72
C THR A 205 -13.37 4.59 1.83
N PRO A 206 -14.01 3.73 2.63
CA PRO A 206 -13.32 2.95 3.66
C PRO A 206 -12.54 1.75 3.08
N ILE A 207 -11.79 1.94 1.98
CA ILE A 207 -11.17 0.85 1.19
C ILE A 207 -10.27 0.00 2.07
N SER A 208 -9.32 0.61 2.79
CA SER A 208 -8.33 -0.12 3.57
C SER A 208 -8.95 -1.01 4.66
N GLY A 209 -10.01 -0.55 5.34
CA GLY A 209 -10.74 -1.34 6.34
C GLY A 209 -11.56 -2.47 5.72
N MET A 210 -12.25 -2.19 4.60
CA MET A 210 -13.03 -3.20 3.88
C MET A 210 -12.14 -4.29 3.29
N THR A 211 -10.98 -3.97 2.72
CA THR A 211 -10.05 -4.99 2.18
C THR A 211 -9.53 -5.93 3.26
N LEU A 212 -9.12 -5.41 4.42
CA LEU A 212 -8.68 -6.26 5.53
C LEU A 212 -9.82 -7.14 6.06
N THR A 213 -11.03 -6.59 6.15
CA THR A 213 -12.22 -7.35 6.56
C THR A 213 -12.51 -8.48 5.57
N THR A 214 -12.41 -8.21 4.27
CA THR A 214 -12.53 -9.23 3.21
C THR A 214 -11.49 -10.33 3.38
N LEU A 215 -10.23 -9.99 3.65
CA LEU A 215 -9.19 -10.99 3.87
C LEU A 215 -9.51 -11.87 5.07
N ILE A 216 -9.98 -11.30 6.18
CA ILE A 216 -10.32 -12.05 7.39
C ILE A 216 -11.53 -12.96 7.14
N ILE A 217 -12.61 -12.44 6.54
CA ILE A 217 -13.80 -13.23 6.20
C ILE A 217 -13.44 -14.35 5.24
N GLY A 218 -12.69 -14.01 4.17
CA GLY A 218 -12.16 -14.97 3.21
C GLY A 218 -11.31 -16.04 3.86
N ALA A 219 -10.44 -15.63 4.79
CA ALA A 219 -9.56 -16.55 5.48
C ALA A 219 -10.31 -17.52 6.38
N VAL A 220 -11.27 -17.03 7.17
CA VAL A 220 -12.09 -17.90 8.03
C VAL A 220 -12.95 -18.84 7.18
N ALA A 221 -13.62 -18.32 6.16
CA ALA A 221 -14.50 -19.12 5.30
C ALA A 221 -13.72 -20.19 4.53
N LEU A 222 -12.60 -19.84 3.89
CA LEU A 222 -11.81 -20.81 3.12
C LEU A 222 -11.05 -21.78 4.03
N SER A 223 -10.56 -21.34 5.20
CA SER A 223 -9.92 -22.24 6.16
C SER A 223 -10.88 -23.28 6.72
N SER A 224 -12.18 -22.97 6.86
CA SER A 224 -13.19 -23.95 7.27
C SER A 224 -13.41 -25.07 6.24
N LEU A 225 -13.05 -24.83 4.98
CA LEU A 225 -13.12 -25.80 3.89
C LEU A 225 -11.85 -26.65 3.77
N GLY A 226 -10.89 -26.47 4.67
CA GLY A 226 -9.63 -27.20 4.70
C GLY A 226 -8.50 -26.56 3.90
N LEU A 227 -8.71 -25.42 3.23
CA LEU A 227 -7.63 -24.70 2.56
C LEU A 227 -6.63 -24.16 3.58
N LYS A 228 -5.36 -24.54 3.42
CA LYS A 228 -4.22 -24.06 4.23
C LYS A 228 -2.99 -23.90 3.34
N GLY A 229 -1.96 -23.27 3.89
CA GLY A 229 -0.69 -23.08 3.18
C GLY A 229 -0.81 -22.05 2.05
N ASP A 230 0.05 -22.20 1.04
CA ASP A 230 0.23 -21.17 0.02
C ASP A 230 -0.96 -21.04 -0.93
N SER A 231 -1.64 -22.14 -1.26
CA SER A 231 -2.90 -22.12 -2.02
C SER A 231 -3.96 -21.27 -1.30
N GLY A 232 -4.09 -21.44 0.01
CA GLY A 232 -5.01 -20.68 0.86
C GLY A 232 -4.65 -19.19 0.92
N LYS A 233 -3.35 -18.86 1.11
CA LYS A 233 -2.86 -17.46 1.09
C LYS A 233 -3.15 -16.79 -0.25
N LEU A 234 -2.86 -17.48 -1.35
CA LEU A 234 -3.08 -16.96 -2.70
C LEU A 234 -4.58 -16.74 -2.96
N ALA A 235 -5.44 -17.68 -2.58
CA ALA A 235 -6.89 -17.55 -2.72
C ALA A 235 -7.45 -16.31 -2.00
N ILE A 236 -7.13 -16.11 -0.71
CA ILE A 236 -7.66 -14.96 0.03
C ILE A 236 -7.11 -13.63 -0.50
N LEU A 237 -5.85 -13.59 -0.92
CA LEU A 237 -5.25 -12.38 -1.49
C LEU A 237 -5.88 -12.01 -2.83
N LEU A 238 -6.23 -13.01 -3.67
CA LEU A 238 -6.96 -12.78 -4.91
C LEU A 238 -8.38 -12.27 -4.66
N ILE A 239 -9.12 -12.88 -3.72
CA ILE A 239 -10.46 -12.39 -3.34
C ILE A 239 -10.35 -10.95 -2.82
N GLY A 240 -9.39 -10.68 -1.93
CA GLY A 240 -9.12 -9.34 -1.43
C GLY A 240 -8.78 -8.34 -2.54
N GLY A 241 -7.98 -8.76 -3.53
CA GLY A 241 -7.64 -7.96 -4.71
C GLY A 241 -8.86 -7.61 -5.56
N ILE A 242 -9.69 -8.60 -5.91
CA ILE A 242 -10.93 -8.41 -6.68
C ILE A 242 -11.89 -7.47 -5.94
N VAL A 243 -12.06 -7.68 -4.63
CA VAL A 243 -12.93 -6.82 -3.82
C VAL A 243 -12.37 -5.40 -3.76
N CYS A 244 -11.07 -5.22 -3.51
CA CYS A 244 -10.45 -3.89 -3.43
C CYS A 244 -10.60 -3.10 -4.74
N THR A 245 -10.37 -3.75 -5.90
CA THR A 245 -10.52 -3.10 -7.21
C THR A 245 -11.98 -2.75 -7.50
N ALA A 246 -12.93 -3.65 -7.19
CA ALA A 246 -14.35 -3.37 -7.33
C ALA A 246 -14.82 -2.19 -6.45
N LEU A 247 -14.34 -2.11 -5.21
CA LEU A 247 -14.68 -1.03 -4.27
C LEU A 247 -14.16 0.33 -4.73
N SER A 248 -12.92 0.36 -5.20
CA SER A 248 -12.27 1.56 -5.72
C SER A 248 -12.95 2.05 -7.00
N MET A 249 -13.29 1.12 -7.91
CA MET A 249 -14.01 1.47 -9.15
C MET A 249 -15.43 1.95 -8.88
N SER A 250 -16.15 1.33 -7.94
CA SER A 250 -17.48 1.78 -7.54
C SER A 250 -17.48 3.21 -6.99
N GLY A 251 -16.53 3.54 -6.09
CA GLY A 251 -16.38 4.90 -5.57
C GLY A 251 -16.00 5.92 -6.64
N SER A 252 -15.10 5.55 -7.55
CA SER A 252 -14.71 6.39 -8.68
C SER A 252 -15.89 6.65 -9.62
N LEU A 253 -16.70 5.63 -9.90
CA LEU A 253 -17.88 5.72 -10.76
C LEU A 253 -18.93 6.69 -10.18
N VAL A 254 -19.22 6.60 -8.87
CA VAL A 254 -20.14 7.55 -8.19
C VAL A 254 -19.65 8.99 -8.31
N THR A 255 -18.35 9.21 -8.13
CA THR A 255 -17.74 10.55 -8.26
C THR A 255 -17.87 11.06 -9.69
N GLN A 256 -17.61 10.21 -10.69
CA GLN A 256 -17.75 10.56 -12.08
C GLN A 256 -19.20 10.82 -12.48
N PHE A 257 -20.18 10.09 -11.94
CA PHE A 257 -21.59 10.41 -12.16
C PHE A 257 -21.97 11.77 -11.57
N LYS A 258 -21.43 12.15 -10.41
CA LYS A 258 -21.66 13.49 -9.84
C LYS A 258 -21.14 14.60 -10.75
N ILE A 259 -19.90 14.47 -11.21
CA ILE A 259 -19.29 15.43 -12.15
C ILE A 259 -20.06 15.41 -13.48
N GLY A 260 -20.39 14.23 -13.98
CA GLY A 260 -21.14 14.01 -15.21
C GLY A 260 -22.53 14.63 -15.19
N TYR A 261 -23.22 14.58 -14.05
CA TYR A 261 -24.52 15.23 -13.85
C TYR A 261 -24.40 16.76 -14.00
N TRP A 262 -23.35 17.36 -13.44
CA TRP A 262 -23.13 18.81 -13.50
C TRP A 262 -22.72 19.27 -14.91
N LEU A 263 -21.95 18.44 -15.63
CA LEU A 263 -21.49 18.73 -16.99
C LEU A 263 -22.49 18.29 -18.09
N GLY A 264 -23.59 17.62 -17.74
CA GLY A 264 -24.57 17.11 -18.71
C GLY A 264 -24.06 15.95 -19.57
N SER A 265 -23.25 15.06 -19.00
CA SER A 265 -22.72 13.85 -19.63
C SER A 265 -23.72 12.70 -19.61
N THR A 266 -23.69 11.83 -20.63
CA THR A 266 -24.52 10.61 -20.69
C THR A 266 -23.93 9.49 -19.82
N PRO A 267 -24.67 8.91 -18.84
CA PRO A 267 -24.17 7.85 -17.94
C PRO A 267 -23.60 6.63 -18.66
N LYS A 268 -24.24 6.18 -19.74
CA LYS A 268 -23.75 5.08 -20.59
C LYS A 268 -22.32 5.31 -21.10
N ALA A 269 -21.96 6.54 -21.48
CA ALA A 269 -20.61 6.85 -21.94
C ALA A 269 -19.59 6.71 -20.80
N ILE A 270 -19.93 7.24 -19.62
CA ILE A 270 -19.10 7.13 -18.41
C ILE A 270 -18.87 5.65 -18.05
N GLN A 271 -19.91 4.82 -18.06
CA GLN A 271 -19.81 3.39 -17.74
C GLN A 271 -18.88 2.66 -18.73
N TRP A 272 -19.06 2.86 -20.03
CA TRP A 272 -18.19 2.25 -21.05
C TRP A 272 -16.74 2.70 -20.96
N SER A 273 -16.51 4.01 -20.76
CA SER A 273 -15.17 4.56 -20.58
C SER A 273 -14.48 3.96 -19.35
N ASN A 274 -15.20 3.74 -18.24
CA ASN A 274 -14.62 3.09 -17.06
C ASN A 274 -14.32 1.61 -17.28
N ILE A 275 -15.18 0.88 -17.99
CA ILE A 275 -14.93 -0.55 -18.31
C ILE A 275 -13.67 -0.68 -19.16
N TRP A 276 -13.55 0.07 -20.25
CA TRP A 276 -12.37 0.02 -21.11
C TRP A 276 -11.12 0.55 -20.42
N GLY A 277 -11.26 1.66 -19.68
CA GLY A 277 -10.17 2.25 -18.92
C GLY A 277 -9.63 1.29 -17.86
N SER A 278 -10.51 0.60 -17.12
CA SER A 278 -10.10 -0.38 -16.10
C SER A 278 -9.46 -1.63 -16.72
N ALA A 279 -9.95 -2.11 -17.86
CA ALA A 279 -9.32 -3.23 -18.57
C ALA A 279 -7.89 -2.89 -19.05
N LEU A 280 -7.72 -1.71 -19.68
CA LEU A 280 -6.41 -1.24 -20.13
C LEU A 280 -5.46 -0.96 -18.96
N ALA A 281 -5.96 -0.34 -17.89
CA ALA A 281 -5.20 -0.09 -16.67
C ALA A 281 -4.77 -1.40 -16.01
N SER A 282 -5.66 -2.40 -15.92
CA SER A 282 -5.33 -3.72 -15.38
C SER A 282 -4.20 -4.40 -16.15
N LEU A 283 -4.25 -4.37 -17.49
CA LEU A 283 -3.23 -4.98 -18.34
C LEU A 283 -1.87 -4.28 -18.20
N THR A 284 -1.86 -2.95 -18.24
CA THR A 284 -0.63 -2.16 -18.10
C THR A 284 0.00 -2.28 -16.71
N VAL A 285 -0.81 -2.17 -15.65
CA VAL A 285 -0.33 -2.32 -14.26
C VAL A 285 0.17 -3.72 -14.00
N THR A 286 -0.52 -4.77 -14.47
CA THR A 286 -0.06 -6.16 -14.33
C THR A 286 1.29 -6.37 -15.04
N GLY A 287 1.45 -5.82 -16.25
CA GLY A 287 2.71 -5.87 -16.99
C GLY A 287 3.87 -5.24 -16.22
N VAL A 288 3.66 -4.05 -15.67
CA VAL A 288 4.68 -3.37 -14.84
C VAL A 288 4.97 -4.15 -13.56
N ILE A 289 3.96 -4.70 -12.90
CA ILE A 289 4.15 -5.49 -11.67
C ILE A 289 5.03 -6.72 -11.93
N VAL A 290 4.79 -7.44 -13.03
CA VAL A 290 5.57 -8.63 -13.43
C VAL A 290 6.99 -8.25 -13.85
N LEU A 291 7.15 -7.14 -14.59
CA LEU A 291 8.47 -6.60 -14.95
C LEU A 291 9.30 -6.32 -13.71
N PHE A 292 8.73 -5.59 -12.75
CA PHE A 292 9.39 -5.23 -11.50
C PHE A 292 9.70 -6.43 -10.62
N ALA A 293 8.81 -7.43 -10.59
CA ALA A 293 9.06 -8.69 -9.89
C ALA A 293 10.30 -9.41 -10.43
N LYS A 294 10.49 -9.42 -11.76
CA LYS A 294 11.65 -10.06 -12.41
C LYS A 294 12.95 -9.27 -12.27
N VAL A 295 12.88 -7.94 -12.34
CA VAL A 295 14.07 -7.07 -12.36
C VAL A 295 14.60 -6.80 -10.95
N TYR A 296 13.73 -6.41 -10.00
CA TYR A 296 14.18 -6.00 -8.66
C TYR A 296 13.71 -6.95 -7.53
N GLY A 297 12.61 -7.66 -7.75
CA GLY A 297 11.93 -8.45 -6.71
C GLY A 297 11.24 -7.60 -5.63
N TYR A 298 10.11 -8.08 -5.10
CA TYR A 298 9.37 -7.38 -4.04
C TYR A 298 9.84 -7.77 -2.64
N GLY A 299 9.77 -6.82 -1.70
CA GLY A 299 10.16 -7.04 -0.30
C GLY A 299 11.65 -6.88 -0.02
N THR A 300 12.43 -6.51 -1.04
CA THR A 300 13.88 -6.22 -1.01
C THR A 300 14.17 -4.81 -0.48
N GLN A 301 15.45 -4.40 -0.39
CA GLN A 301 15.79 -2.99 -0.06
C GLN A 301 15.35 -2.04 -1.17
N ALA A 302 15.42 -2.49 -2.43
CA ALA A 302 15.07 -1.69 -3.60
C ALA A 302 13.55 -1.46 -3.70
N MET A 303 12.74 -2.47 -3.39
CA MET A 303 11.28 -2.38 -3.43
C MET A 303 10.61 -2.91 -2.15
N PRO A 304 10.64 -2.13 -1.06
CA PRO A 304 9.91 -2.44 0.15
C PRO A 304 8.40 -2.27 -0.11
N ALA A 305 7.61 -3.23 0.35
CA ALA A 305 6.16 -3.24 0.12
C ALA A 305 5.38 -3.34 1.45
N PRO A 306 5.22 -2.24 2.21
CA PRO A 306 4.59 -2.25 3.53
C PRO A 306 3.13 -2.69 3.50
N GLN A 307 2.36 -2.18 2.54
CA GLN A 307 0.94 -2.51 2.39
C GLN A 307 0.76 -3.98 2.00
N ALA A 308 1.59 -4.48 1.09
CA ALA A 308 1.60 -5.91 0.76
C ALA A 308 2.02 -6.77 1.95
N SER A 309 2.91 -6.27 2.81
CA SER A 309 3.34 -6.98 4.02
C SER A 309 2.24 -7.03 5.08
N ALA A 310 1.41 -5.99 5.19
CA ALA A 310 0.18 -6.03 6.00
C ALA A 310 -0.73 -7.17 5.54
N MET A 311 -0.99 -7.23 4.23
CA MET A 311 -1.86 -8.24 3.62
C MET A 311 -1.26 -9.64 3.79
N ALA A 312 0.05 -9.79 3.61
CA ALA A 312 0.78 -11.03 3.82
C ALA A 312 0.77 -11.46 5.30
N ALA A 313 0.83 -10.53 6.25
CA ALA A 313 0.71 -10.81 7.68
C ALA A 313 -0.63 -11.44 8.01
N VAL A 314 -1.72 -10.83 7.52
CA VAL A 314 -3.09 -11.37 7.67
C VAL A 314 -3.13 -12.75 7.04
N ALA A 315 -2.67 -12.88 5.80
CA ALA A 315 -2.71 -14.15 5.10
C ALA A 315 -1.94 -15.24 5.84
N ASN A 316 -0.73 -14.95 6.31
CA ASN A 316 0.08 -15.88 7.10
C ASN A 316 -0.55 -16.19 8.47
N ALA A 317 -1.16 -15.22 9.15
CA ALA A 317 -1.79 -15.45 10.45
C ALA A 317 -2.93 -16.47 10.38
N PHE A 318 -3.71 -16.47 9.29
CA PHE A 318 -4.84 -17.39 9.13
C PHE A 318 -4.51 -18.64 8.31
N MET A 319 -3.59 -18.55 7.34
CA MET A 319 -3.27 -19.63 6.38
C MET A 319 -1.87 -20.23 6.54
N GLY A 320 -0.98 -19.59 7.31
CA GLY A 320 0.45 -19.86 7.34
C GLY A 320 0.90 -21.11 8.10
N GLY A 321 0.02 -21.77 8.86
CA GLY A 321 0.39 -22.99 9.59
C GLY A 321 1.30 -22.71 10.80
N LYS A 322 2.32 -23.56 11.03
CA LYS A 322 3.13 -23.58 12.27
C LYS A 322 4.25 -22.54 12.32
N ASP A 323 4.64 -21.94 11.19
CA ASP A 323 5.83 -21.07 11.08
C ASP A 323 5.54 -19.58 11.31
N VAL A 324 4.39 -19.25 11.90
CA VAL A 324 4.02 -17.87 12.20
C VAL A 324 4.76 -17.43 13.47
N PRO A 325 5.57 -16.34 13.43
CA PRO A 325 6.32 -15.86 14.58
C PRO A 325 5.41 -15.09 15.55
N TRP A 326 4.49 -15.81 16.20
CA TRP A 326 3.45 -15.24 17.05
C TRP A 326 4.00 -14.37 18.18
N LEU A 327 5.18 -14.69 18.72
CA LEU A 327 5.83 -13.87 19.74
C LEU A 327 6.14 -12.45 19.23
N PHE A 328 6.81 -12.35 18.08
CA PHE A 328 7.15 -11.07 17.46
C PHE A 328 5.89 -10.32 17.01
N TYR A 329 4.90 -11.04 16.47
CA TYR A 329 3.64 -10.43 16.07
C TYR A 329 2.86 -9.87 17.26
N SER A 330 2.86 -10.59 18.38
CA SER A 330 2.19 -10.17 19.62
C SER A 330 2.85 -8.95 20.23
N LEU A 331 4.20 -8.89 20.23
CA LEU A 331 4.93 -7.68 20.65
C LEU A 331 4.53 -6.46 19.80
N GLY A 332 4.47 -6.64 18.48
CA GLY A 332 4.00 -5.60 17.56
C GLY A 332 2.56 -5.17 17.84
N ALA A 333 1.68 -6.14 18.14
CA ALA A 333 0.29 -5.89 18.48
C ALA A 333 0.15 -5.09 19.78
N VAL A 334 0.92 -5.42 20.82
CA VAL A 334 0.94 -4.67 22.09
C VAL A 334 1.37 -3.23 21.84
N ILE A 335 2.44 -3.01 21.06
CA ILE A 335 2.90 -1.66 20.69
C ILE A 335 1.80 -0.91 19.93
N ALA A 336 1.14 -1.54 18.95
CA ALA A 336 0.06 -0.92 18.20
C ALA A 336 -1.14 -0.53 19.09
N VAL A 337 -1.49 -1.35 20.09
CA VAL A 337 -2.54 -1.04 21.07
C VAL A 337 -2.14 0.15 21.92
N ILE A 338 -0.93 0.16 22.49
CA ILE A 338 -0.42 1.28 23.31
C ILE A 338 -0.44 2.58 22.51
N VAL A 339 0.11 2.57 21.29
CA VAL A 339 0.15 3.74 20.41
C VAL A 339 -1.28 4.22 20.06
N SER A 340 -2.21 3.29 19.83
CA SER A 340 -3.62 3.64 19.61
C SER A 340 -4.28 4.25 20.85
N MET A 341 -3.95 3.77 22.06
CA MET A 341 -4.44 4.35 23.33
C MET A 341 -3.92 5.76 23.56
N LEU A 342 -2.70 6.06 23.09
CA LEU A 342 -2.13 7.42 23.11
C LEU A 342 -2.76 8.37 22.07
N GLY A 343 -3.77 7.92 21.30
CA GLY A 343 -4.42 8.72 20.27
C GLY A 343 -3.57 8.92 19.01
N ILE A 344 -2.49 8.17 18.86
CA ILE A 344 -1.57 8.22 17.72
C ILE A 344 -2.04 7.20 16.66
N SER A 345 -1.73 7.45 15.39
CA SER A 345 -2.02 6.49 14.32
C SER A 345 -1.11 5.27 14.44
N ALA A 346 -1.63 4.19 15.01
CA ALA A 346 -0.93 2.91 15.15
C ALA A 346 -0.43 2.36 13.81
N LEU A 347 -1.19 2.58 12.72
CA LEU A 347 -0.81 2.10 11.39
C LEU A 347 0.43 2.82 10.86
N ALA A 348 0.47 4.16 10.99
CA ALA A 348 1.61 4.95 10.59
C ALA A 348 2.87 4.60 11.42
N PHE A 349 2.68 4.41 12.72
CA PHE A 349 3.77 4.04 13.62
C PHE A 349 4.34 2.65 13.29
N ALA A 350 3.48 1.65 13.12
CA ALA A 350 3.90 0.29 12.77
C ALA A 350 4.52 0.21 11.37
N LEU A 351 4.04 1.02 10.41
CA LEU A 351 4.68 1.18 9.11
C LEU A 351 6.09 1.75 9.25
N GLY A 352 6.29 2.72 10.16
CA GLY A 352 7.60 3.21 10.57
C GLY A 352 8.51 2.13 11.14
N MET A 353 7.98 1.25 11.98
CA MET A 353 8.74 0.13 12.56
C MET A 353 9.16 -0.92 11.54
N TYR A 354 8.34 -1.11 10.49
CA TYR A 354 8.56 -2.10 9.43
C TYR A 354 9.50 -1.59 8.33
N LEU A 355 9.42 -0.30 8.01
CA LEU A 355 10.18 0.30 6.93
C LEU A 355 11.62 0.60 7.38
N PRO A 356 12.61 0.37 6.50
CA PRO A 356 13.95 0.87 6.70
C PRO A 356 13.98 2.39 6.94
N ILE A 357 14.79 2.84 7.91
CA ILE A 357 14.93 4.26 8.27
C ILE A 357 15.38 5.13 7.08
N GLU A 358 16.00 4.49 6.09
CA GLU A 358 16.40 5.01 4.79
C GLU A 358 15.30 5.64 4.00
N LEU A 359 14.08 5.17 4.17
CA LEU A 359 12.92 5.64 3.42
C LEU A 359 12.11 6.61 4.25
N ASN A 360 12.10 6.44 5.56
CA ASN A 360 11.30 7.28 6.45
C ASN A 360 11.96 8.63 6.74
N SER A 361 13.30 8.68 6.76
CA SER A 361 14.04 9.94 6.88
C SER A 361 13.77 10.94 5.74
N PRO A 362 13.83 10.58 4.43
CA PRO A 362 13.51 11.51 3.35
C PRO A 362 12.02 11.88 3.31
N ILE A 363 11.11 10.96 3.68
CA ILE A 363 9.67 11.28 3.87
C ILE A 363 9.52 12.38 4.93
N PHE A 364 10.22 12.24 6.06
CA PHE A 364 10.19 13.23 7.13
C PHE A 364 10.74 14.59 6.69
N ILE A 365 11.84 14.62 5.94
CA ILE A 365 12.40 15.86 5.37
C ILE A 365 11.39 16.52 4.42
N GLY A 366 10.77 15.77 3.51
CA GLY A 366 9.73 16.30 2.62
C GLY A 366 8.54 16.89 3.40
N ALA A 367 8.13 16.22 4.48
CA ALA A 367 7.07 16.70 5.34
C ALA A 367 7.43 17.98 6.11
N ILE A 368 8.70 18.14 6.53
CA ILE A 368 9.23 19.38 7.09
C ILE A 368 9.14 20.50 6.04
N VAL A 369 9.55 20.25 4.79
CA VAL A 369 9.45 21.25 3.71
C VAL A 369 7.99 21.69 3.53
N GLY A 370 7.05 20.74 3.46
CA GLY A 370 5.62 21.05 3.38
C GLY A 370 5.12 21.91 4.55
N TYR A 371 5.56 21.59 5.78
CA TYR A 371 5.25 22.39 6.96
C TYR A 371 5.84 23.81 6.90
N LEU A 372 7.07 23.96 6.43
CA LEU A 372 7.70 25.27 6.24
C LEU A 372 6.96 26.10 5.18
N ILE A 373 6.45 25.47 4.12
CA ILE A 373 5.63 26.15 3.09
C ILE A 373 4.33 26.67 3.72
N GLN A 374 3.64 25.85 4.51
CA GLN A 374 2.42 26.30 5.21
C GLN A 374 2.71 27.43 6.20
N LYS A 375 3.85 27.35 6.92
CA LYS A 375 4.25 28.38 7.89
C LYS A 375 4.87 29.64 7.26
N SER A 376 5.10 29.65 5.96
CA SER A 376 5.73 30.77 5.25
C SER A 376 4.89 32.06 5.25
N THR A 377 3.60 31.98 5.60
CA THR A 377 2.66 33.09 5.59
C THR A 377 1.64 32.93 6.72
N LYS A 378 1.13 34.06 7.26
CA LYS A 378 0.07 34.05 8.30
C LYS A 378 -1.35 34.06 7.72
N ASP A 379 -1.50 34.46 6.45
CA ASP A 379 -2.77 34.47 5.73
C ASP A 379 -3.18 33.04 5.33
N SER A 380 -4.36 32.62 5.79
CA SER A 380 -4.91 31.29 5.53
C SER A 380 -5.16 31.02 4.04
N THR A 381 -5.55 32.04 3.27
CA THR A 381 -5.87 31.88 1.83
C THR A 381 -4.61 31.62 1.02
N LEU A 382 -3.60 32.47 1.21
CA LEU A 382 -2.29 32.34 0.59
C LEU A 382 -1.55 31.08 1.06
N SER A 383 -1.66 30.70 2.35
CA SER A 383 -1.11 29.43 2.84
C SER A 383 -1.74 28.23 2.15
N LYS A 384 -3.04 28.28 1.84
CA LYS A 384 -3.73 27.21 1.12
C LYS A 384 -3.25 27.12 -0.33
N ALA A 385 -3.21 28.24 -1.06
CA ALA A 385 -2.72 28.28 -2.43
C ALA A 385 -1.28 27.74 -2.56
N ARG A 386 -0.38 28.14 -1.64
CA ARG A 386 1.00 27.63 -1.57
C ARG A 386 1.06 26.13 -1.29
N ASN A 387 0.20 25.63 -0.41
CA ASN A 387 0.12 24.22 -0.08
C ASN A 387 -0.41 23.40 -1.27
N ASP A 388 -1.44 23.88 -1.97
CA ASP A 388 -2.02 23.22 -3.13
C ASP A 388 -1.00 23.17 -4.28
N LYS A 389 -0.23 24.25 -4.49
CA LYS A 389 0.92 24.26 -5.41
C LYS A 389 2.00 23.27 -4.99
N ALA A 390 2.33 23.19 -3.71
CA ALA A 390 3.32 22.22 -3.20
C ALA A 390 2.88 20.76 -3.45
N ILE A 391 1.59 20.46 -3.24
CA ILE A 391 1.00 19.15 -3.53
C ILE A 391 1.06 18.84 -5.02
N LEU A 392 0.82 19.83 -5.89
CA LEU A 392 0.92 19.67 -7.35
C LEU A 392 2.33 19.31 -7.80
N ILE A 393 3.34 20.05 -7.33
CA ILE A 393 4.76 19.77 -7.63
C ILE A 393 5.17 18.40 -7.08
N ALA A 394 4.80 18.09 -5.85
CA ALA A 394 5.06 16.80 -5.21
C ALA A 394 4.45 15.63 -6.01
N SER A 395 3.23 15.81 -6.53
CA SER A 395 2.58 14.82 -7.40
C SER A 395 3.36 14.62 -8.71
N GLY A 396 3.91 15.70 -9.27
CA GLY A 396 4.81 15.64 -10.41
C GLY A 396 6.09 14.84 -10.13
N PHE A 397 6.70 14.99 -8.95
CA PHE A 397 7.86 14.19 -8.55
C PHE A 397 7.53 12.70 -8.40
N ILE A 398 6.35 12.37 -7.85
CA ILE A 398 5.90 10.98 -7.73
C ILE A 398 5.64 10.38 -9.11
N ALA A 399 4.90 11.08 -9.98
CA ALA A 399 4.57 10.61 -11.32
C ALA A 399 5.84 10.49 -12.20
N GLY A 400 6.70 11.50 -12.19
CA GLY A 400 7.97 11.48 -12.91
C GLY A 400 8.91 10.39 -12.41
N GLY A 401 9.02 10.22 -11.09
CA GLY A 401 9.80 9.14 -10.48
C GLY A 401 9.26 7.74 -10.83
N ALA A 402 7.94 7.57 -10.89
CA ALA A 402 7.32 6.32 -11.31
C ALA A 402 7.59 6.01 -12.79
N LEU A 403 7.45 7.00 -13.69
CA LEU A 403 7.75 6.85 -15.12
C LEU A 403 9.24 6.54 -15.35
N ALA A 404 10.14 7.24 -14.64
CA ALA A 404 11.57 6.97 -14.69
C ALA A 404 11.90 5.56 -14.19
N GLY A 405 11.27 5.10 -13.10
CA GLY A 405 11.44 3.75 -12.58
C GLY A 405 10.93 2.66 -13.53
N VAL A 406 9.82 2.90 -14.24
CA VAL A 406 9.34 2.01 -15.30
C VAL A 406 10.34 1.98 -16.46
N GLY A 407 10.86 3.14 -16.86
CA GLY A 407 11.93 3.25 -17.86
C GLY A 407 13.17 2.45 -17.48
N ASP A 408 13.69 2.63 -16.26
CA ASP A 408 14.83 1.87 -15.73
C ASP A 408 14.54 0.37 -15.75
N GLY A 409 13.36 -0.05 -15.26
CA GLY A 409 12.94 -1.45 -15.28
C GLY A 409 12.91 -2.07 -16.69
N ILE A 410 12.40 -1.33 -17.69
CA ILE A 410 12.39 -1.78 -19.08
C ILE A 410 13.82 -1.90 -19.62
N THR A 411 14.68 -0.90 -19.36
CA THR A 411 16.06 -0.94 -19.84
C THR A 411 16.86 -2.09 -19.23
N ARG A 412 16.72 -2.34 -17.92
CA ARG A 412 17.34 -3.48 -17.22
C ARG A 412 16.84 -4.82 -17.76
N ALA A 413 15.54 -4.94 -18.03
CA ALA A 413 14.99 -6.14 -18.64
C ALA A 413 15.56 -6.38 -20.05
N ILE A 414 15.71 -5.34 -20.87
CA ILE A 414 16.31 -5.44 -22.22
C ILE A 414 17.80 -5.79 -22.13
N ALA A 415 18.54 -5.17 -21.22
CA ALA A 415 19.96 -5.46 -21.00
C ALA A 415 20.16 -6.93 -20.58
N GLY A 416 19.35 -7.41 -19.63
CA GLY A 416 19.37 -8.81 -19.18
C GLY A 416 19.02 -9.80 -20.30
N MET A 417 18.11 -9.46 -21.22
CA MET A 417 17.79 -10.31 -22.38
C MET A 417 18.91 -10.35 -23.43
N LYS A 418 19.68 -9.26 -23.59
CA LYS A 418 20.75 -9.15 -24.58
C LYS A 418 22.12 -9.56 -24.06
N GLY A 419 22.24 -9.92 -22.77
CA GLY A 419 23.51 -10.24 -22.14
C GLY A 419 24.49 -9.06 -22.11
N ILE A 420 23.97 -7.83 -22.24
CA ILE A 420 24.78 -6.61 -22.12
C ILE A 420 24.88 -6.35 -20.62
N GLU A 421 26.10 -6.38 -20.08
CA GLU A 421 26.35 -5.92 -18.71
C GLU A 421 25.74 -4.54 -18.54
N GLU A 422 25.11 -4.31 -17.37
CA GLU A 422 24.44 -3.04 -17.06
C GLU A 422 25.32 -1.86 -17.49
N LEU A 423 24.71 -0.75 -17.94
CA LEU A 423 25.45 0.46 -18.30
C LEU A 423 26.57 0.67 -17.26
N PRO A 424 27.86 0.71 -17.67
CA PRO A 424 28.95 0.89 -16.75
C PRO A 424 28.61 2.07 -15.85
N SER A 425 28.74 1.89 -14.53
CA SER A 425 28.54 3.02 -13.64
C SER A 425 29.42 4.15 -14.17
N LEU A 426 28.82 5.32 -14.47
CA LEU A 426 29.55 6.49 -14.98
C LEU A 426 30.73 6.91 -14.07
N TRP A 427 30.81 6.32 -12.88
CA TRP A 427 31.69 6.63 -11.77
C TRP A 427 32.55 5.43 -11.32
N GLY A 428 32.53 4.29 -12.03
CA GLY A 428 33.28 3.07 -11.65
C GLY A 428 32.91 2.55 -10.25
N ASP A 429 33.89 2.01 -9.52
CA ASP A 429 33.74 1.52 -8.13
C ASP A 429 33.68 2.65 -7.08
N ASN A 430 33.89 3.91 -7.49
CA ASN A 430 33.86 5.07 -6.60
C ASN A 430 32.43 5.48 -6.25
N LEU A 431 31.80 4.68 -5.39
CA LEU A 431 30.42 4.86 -4.94
C LEU A 431 30.21 6.16 -4.12
N ASN A 432 31.27 6.81 -3.65
CA ASN A 432 31.19 8.05 -2.86
C ASN A 432 30.65 9.25 -3.65
N ILE A 433 31.08 9.43 -4.91
CA ILE A 433 30.67 10.61 -5.69
C ILE A 433 29.18 10.58 -6.06
N PRO A 434 28.63 9.45 -6.57
CA PRO A 434 27.18 9.31 -6.77
C PRO A 434 26.38 9.52 -5.48
N ASN A 435 26.93 9.11 -4.33
CA ASN A 435 26.28 9.21 -3.03
C ASN A 435 26.09 10.65 -2.57
N TYR A 436 27.12 11.50 -2.72
CA TYR A 436 27.04 12.93 -2.43
C TYR A 436 26.23 13.70 -3.47
N LEU A 437 26.36 13.35 -4.76
CA LEU A 437 25.59 13.97 -5.82
C LEU A 437 24.09 13.75 -5.60
N GLY A 438 23.68 12.53 -5.28
CA GLY A 438 22.29 12.22 -4.96
C GLY A 438 21.76 13.03 -3.77
N LEU A 439 22.58 13.19 -2.72
CA LEU A 439 22.20 14.00 -1.55
C LEU A 439 22.06 15.48 -1.91
N PHE A 440 23.01 16.02 -2.69
CA PHE A 440 22.98 17.40 -3.16
C PHE A 440 21.74 17.67 -4.02
N VAL A 441 21.47 16.82 -5.01
CA VAL A 441 20.28 16.94 -5.87
C VAL A 441 19.00 16.84 -5.05
N PHE A 442 18.93 15.93 -4.08
CA PHE A 442 17.78 15.80 -3.20
C PHE A 442 17.49 17.10 -2.42
N PHE A 443 18.50 17.70 -1.80
CA PHE A 443 18.33 18.98 -1.09
C PHE A 443 18.04 20.13 -2.05
N ALA A 444 18.66 20.15 -3.23
CA ALA A 444 18.36 21.14 -4.26
C ALA A 444 16.89 21.08 -4.70
N LEU A 445 16.33 19.87 -4.88
CA LEU A 445 14.92 19.66 -5.18
C LEU A 445 14.01 20.10 -4.03
N ALA A 446 14.40 19.84 -2.77
CA ALA A 446 13.67 20.33 -1.60
C ALA A 446 13.63 21.86 -1.53
N VAL A 447 14.75 22.52 -1.80
CA VAL A 447 14.85 23.98 -1.87
C VAL A 447 14.05 24.53 -3.05
N PHE A 448 14.15 23.92 -4.23
CA PHE A 448 13.38 24.28 -5.41
C PHE A 448 11.87 24.21 -5.12
N LEU A 449 11.42 23.12 -4.49
CA LEU A 449 10.01 22.94 -4.16
C LEU A 449 9.53 24.01 -3.19
N PHE A 450 10.30 24.30 -2.13
CA PHE A 450 9.99 25.38 -1.20
C PHE A 450 9.90 26.74 -1.91
N TRP A 451 10.88 27.04 -2.77
CA TRP A 451 10.97 28.31 -3.48
C TRP A 451 9.83 28.49 -4.50
N ASP A 452 9.53 27.48 -5.31
CA ASP A 452 8.46 27.60 -6.32
C ASP A 452 7.07 27.59 -5.67
N SER A 453 6.86 26.80 -4.61
CA SER A 453 5.59 26.77 -3.90
C SER A 453 5.28 28.10 -3.22
N THR A 454 6.29 28.78 -2.66
CA THR A 454 6.11 30.08 -1.98
C THR A 454 5.81 31.25 -2.94
N ARG A 455 5.99 31.05 -4.24
CA ARG A 455 5.62 32.02 -5.30
C ARG A 455 4.13 32.02 -5.66
N ALA A 456 3.35 31.04 -5.20
CA ALA A 456 1.90 31.04 -5.41
C ALA A 456 1.28 32.33 -4.84
N LYS A 457 0.30 32.89 -5.55
CA LYS A 457 -0.46 34.08 -5.15
C LYS A 457 -1.85 33.65 -4.66
N ALA A 458 -2.51 34.51 -3.89
CA ALA A 458 -3.83 34.21 -3.30
C ALA A 458 -4.98 34.11 -4.32
N GLU A 459 -4.74 34.46 -5.58
CA GLU A 459 -5.73 34.46 -6.68
C GLU A 459 -5.72 33.16 -7.51
N GLU A 460 -4.77 32.25 -7.25
CA GLU A 460 -4.69 30.88 -7.82
C GLU A 460 -5.24 29.86 -6.81
#